data_AF-A0A0E2YXK9-F1
#
_entry.id   AF-A0A0E2YXK9-F1
#
_cell.length_a   1.000
_cell.length_b   1.000
_cell.length_c   1.000
_cell.angle_alpha   90.00
_cell.angle_beta   90.00
_cell.angle_gamma   90.00
#
_symmetry.space_group_name_H-M   'P 1'
#
loop_
_entity.id
_entity.type
_entity.pdbx_description
1 polymer ?
#
loop_
_entity_poly.entity_id
_entity_poly.type
_entity_poly.pdbx_seq_one_letter_code
_entity_poly.pdbx_strand_id
1 'polypeptide(L)'
;SVPLHLLERVIVRGNVQLESRVLGALSSRNISFLVLSGRNAEATAMLAGRTHSDSYRRLGQYRISTDDSLRTPLAHQLVLLKIKAQHSMLQKALSARADLRHPLTTALQNLNNIADRLQEESGKHTVPSLRGFEGAAAAVY
;
A
#
# COMPACT_ATOMS: atom_id res chain seq x y z
N SER A 1 -14.07 -21.91 -19.17
CA SER A 1 -14.68 -21.33 -17.95
C SER A 1 -13.63 -21.27 -16.85
N VAL A 2 -13.66 -20.28 -15.96
CA VAL A 2 -12.73 -20.19 -14.81
C VAL A 2 -13.44 -20.70 -13.55
N PRO A 3 -12.86 -21.64 -12.78
CA PRO A 3 -13.47 -22.11 -11.54
C PRO A 3 -13.48 -21.02 -10.45
N LEU A 4 -14.67 -20.65 -9.95
CA LEU A 4 -14.81 -19.57 -8.96
C LEU A 4 -14.10 -19.84 -7.63
N HIS A 5 -13.94 -21.11 -7.24
CA HIS A 5 -13.27 -21.47 -5.98
C HIS A 5 -11.75 -21.19 -5.98
N LEU A 6 -11.17 -20.90 -7.14
CA LEU A 6 -9.77 -20.49 -7.28
C LEU A 6 -9.60 -18.96 -7.24
N LEU A 7 -10.69 -18.20 -7.13
CA LEU A 7 -10.67 -16.74 -7.19
C LEU A 7 -10.84 -16.14 -5.80
N GLU A 8 -9.91 -15.28 -5.41
CA GLU A 8 -10.09 -14.41 -4.23
C GLU A 8 -10.79 -13.09 -4.59
N ARG A 9 -10.53 -12.58 -5.80
CA ARG A 9 -11.04 -11.30 -6.28
C ARG A 9 -11.19 -11.27 -7.80
N VAL A 10 -12.21 -10.55 -8.27
CA VAL A 10 -12.39 -10.14 -9.67
C VAL A 10 -12.21 -8.64 -9.77
N ILE A 11 -11.31 -8.18 -10.66
CA ILE A 11 -11.06 -6.76 -10.93
C ILE A 11 -11.49 -6.45 -12.36
N VAL A 12 -12.31 -5.43 -12.52
CA VAL A 12 -12.79 -4.97 -13.81
C VAL A 12 -12.28 -3.57 -14.08
N ARG A 13 -11.68 -3.38 -15.26
CA ARG A 13 -11.27 -2.07 -15.78
C ARG A 13 -11.90 -1.87 -17.16
N GLY A 14 -12.61 -0.75 -17.33
CA GLY A 14 -13.29 -0.42 -18.59
C GLY A 14 -14.78 -0.77 -18.59
N ASN A 15 -15.40 -0.70 -19.77
CA ASN A 15 -16.84 -0.92 -19.93
C ASN A 15 -17.14 -2.41 -19.98
N VAL A 16 -17.77 -2.93 -18.93
CA VAL A 16 -18.19 -4.34 -18.83
C VAL A 16 -19.66 -4.40 -18.41
N GLN A 17 -20.41 -5.27 -19.06
CA GLN A 17 -21.77 -5.62 -18.66
C GLN A 17 -21.72 -6.88 -17.81
N LEU A 18 -22.48 -6.89 -16.71
CA LEU A 18 -22.50 -7.99 -15.74
C LEU A 18 -23.94 -8.36 -15.43
N GLU A 19 -24.23 -9.65 -15.42
CA GLU A 19 -25.50 -10.14 -14.91
C GLU A 19 -25.51 -10.11 -13.37
N SER A 20 -26.66 -9.79 -12.78
CA SER A 20 -26.83 -9.76 -11.31
C SER A 20 -26.49 -11.11 -10.65
N ARG A 21 -26.74 -12.23 -11.35
CA ARG A 21 -26.38 -13.58 -10.87
C ARG A 21 -24.88 -13.76 -10.65
N VAL A 22 -24.04 -13.07 -11.42
CA VAL A 22 -22.58 -13.10 -11.25
C VAL A 22 -22.23 -12.44 -9.91
N LEU A 23 -22.80 -11.27 -9.61
CA LEU A 23 -22.57 -10.59 -8.34
C LEU A 23 -23.01 -11.46 -7.14
N GLY A 24 -24.17 -12.13 -7.25
CA GLY A 24 -24.63 -13.07 -6.22
C GLY A 24 -23.71 -14.28 -6.06
N ALA A 25 -23.23 -14.85 -7.17
CA ALA A 25 -22.30 -15.98 -7.15
C ALA A 25 -20.94 -15.63 -6.54
N LEU A 26 -20.44 -14.41 -6.78
CA LEU A 26 -19.22 -13.89 -6.16
C LEU A 26 -19.41 -13.63 -4.66
N SER A 27 -20.50 -12.93 -4.29
CA SER A 27 -20.80 -12.60 -2.89
C SER A 27 -20.95 -13.84 -2.01
N SER A 28 -21.74 -14.82 -2.45
CA SER A 28 -21.98 -16.08 -1.72
C SER A 28 -20.72 -16.91 -1.48
N ARG A 29 -19.67 -16.69 -2.28
CA ARG A 29 -18.37 -17.37 -2.18
C ARG A 29 -17.28 -16.49 -1.57
N ASN A 30 -17.64 -15.33 -1.03
CA ASN A 30 -16.71 -14.34 -0.47
C ASN A 30 -15.63 -13.85 -1.47
N ILE A 31 -15.95 -13.90 -2.76
CA ILE A 31 -15.05 -13.40 -3.82
C ILE A 31 -15.29 -11.90 -3.94
N SER A 32 -14.25 -11.11 -3.72
CA SER A 32 -14.35 -9.65 -3.81
C SER A 32 -14.49 -9.22 -5.27
N PHE A 33 -15.28 -8.19 -5.53
CA PHE A 33 -15.39 -7.60 -6.87
C PHE A 33 -15.09 -6.11 -6.82
N LEU A 34 -14.19 -5.65 -7.69
CA LEU A 34 -13.69 -4.28 -7.72
C LEU A 34 -13.78 -3.72 -9.13
N VAL A 35 -14.39 -2.54 -9.28
CA VAL A 35 -14.43 -1.77 -10.52
C VAL A 35 -13.44 -0.63 -10.44
N LEU A 36 -12.58 -0.53 -11.46
CA LEU A 36 -11.59 0.52 -11.60
C LEU A 36 -11.97 1.46 -12.74
N SER A 37 -11.80 2.77 -12.53
CA SER A 37 -11.94 3.78 -13.57
C SER A 37 -10.89 3.54 -14.67
N GLY A 38 -11.27 3.83 -15.93
CA GLY A 38 -10.39 3.59 -17.07
C GLY A 38 -9.08 4.38 -17.02
N ARG A 39 -9.16 5.68 -16.68
CA ARG A 39 -8.03 6.61 -16.75
C ARG A 39 -7.06 6.51 -15.57
N ASN A 40 -7.57 6.49 -14.34
CA ASN A 40 -6.74 6.57 -13.12
C ASN A 40 -6.68 5.27 -12.32
N ALA A 41 -7.32 4.19 -12.80
CA ALA A 41 -7.46 2.93 -12.05
C ALA A 41 -8.05 3.16 -10.64
N GLU A 42 -8.88 4.19 -10.48
CA GLU A 42 -9.52 4.54 -9.22
C GLU A 42 -10.64 3.55 -8.92
N ALA A 43 -10.73 3.05 -7.69
CA ALA A 43 -11.82 2.18 -7.28
C ALA A 43 -13.16 2.93 -7.30
N THR A 44 -14.00 2.69 -8.30
CA THR A 44 -15.30 3.36 -8.47
C THR A 44 -16.46 2.60 -7.84
N ALA A 45 -16.33 1.28 -7.70
CA ALA A 45 -17.31 0.44 -7.02
C ALA A 45 -16.64 -0.81 -6.45
N MET A 46 -17.16 -1.30 -5.33
CA MET A 46 -16.68 -2.53 -4.71
C MET A 46 -17.83 -3.31 -4.09
N LEU A 47 -17.86 -4.62 -4.37
CA LEU A 47 -18.60 -5.61 -3.61
C LEU A 47 -17.58 -6.37 -2.76
N ALA A 48 -17.56 -6.07 -1.47
CA ALA A 48 -16.66 -6.73 -0.55
C ALA A 48 -17.12 -8.19 -0.31
N GLY A 49 -16.20 -9.15 -0.43
CA GLY A 49 -16.42 -10.48 0.14
C GLY A 49 -16.55 -10.39 1.66
N ARG A 50 -17.22 -11.36 2.32
CA ARG A 50 -17.26 -11.35 3.78
C ARG A 50 -15.86 -11.58 4.31
N THR A 51 -15.30 -10.58 4.96
CA THR A 51 -14.06 -10.68 5.73
C THR A 51 -14.39 -11.37 7.06
N HIS A 52 -14.31 -12.70 7.11
CA HIS A 52 -14.38 -13.40 8.39
C HIS A 52 -13.24 -12.88 9.30
N SER A 53 -13.54 -12.55 10.56
CA SER A 53 -12.65 -11.98 11.62
C SER A 53 -12.43 -10.45 11.69
N ASP A 54 -13.27 -9.65 11.01
CA ASP A 54 -13.00 -8.21 10.83
C ASP A 54 -13.28 -7.31 12.06
N SER A 55 -14.23 -7.68 12.93
CA SER A 55 -14.70 -6.75 13.98
C SER A 55 -13.63 -6.42 15.03
N TYR A 56 -12.93 -7.43 15.57
CA TYR A 56 -11.86 -7.21 16.56
C TYR A 56 -10.68 -6.47 15.95
N ARG A 57 -10.31 -6.80 14.71
CA ARG A 57 -9.24 -6.12 13.99
C ARG A 57 -9.60 -4.64 13.76
N ARG A 58 -10.82 -4.34 13.31
CA ARG A 58 -11.30 -2.95 13.14
C ARG A 58 -11.33 -2.20 14.46
N LEU A 59 -11.79 -2.83 15.55
CA LEU A 59 -11.74 -2.21 16.87
C LEU A 59 -10.31 -1.86 17.30
N GLY A 60 -9.34 -2.75 17.05
CA GLY A 60 -7.92 -2.46 17.27
C GLY A 60 -7.41 -1.31 16.39
N GLN A 61 -7.77 -1.29 15.12
CA GLN A 61 -7.41 -0.21 14.20
C GLN A 61 -7.99 1.14 14.64
N TYR A 62 -9.25 1.16 15.08
CA TYR A 62 -9.88 2.37 15.62
C TYR A 62 -9.14 2.86 16.85
N ARG A 63 -8.87 1.98 17.82
CA ARG A 63 -8.10 2.31 19.02
C ARG A 63 -6.74 2.93 18.68
N ILE A 64 -5.97 2.29 17.79
CA ILE A 64 -4.67 2.80 17.36
C ILE A 64 -4.81 4.15 16.64
N SER A 65 -5.83 4.33 15.79
CA SER A 65 -6.01 5.57 15.04
C SER A 65 -6.39 6.77 15.91
N THR A 66 -7.08 6.54 17.02
CA THR A 66 -7.56 7.59 17.94
C THR A 66 -6.57 7.90 19.07
N ASP A 67 -5.60 7.03 19.32
CA ASP A 67 -4.59 7.19 20.36
C ASP A 67 -3.25 7.61 19.75
N ASP A 68 -2.85 8.86 19.99
CA ASP A 68 -1.62 9.43 19.44
C ASP A 68 -0.35 8.69 19.88
N SER A 69 -0.36 8.09 21.07
CA SER A 69 0.76 7.31 21.61
C SER A 69 0.95 5.98 20.89
N LEU A 70 -0.11 5.44 20.27
CA LEU A 70 -0.08 4.23 19.46
C LEU A 70 0.05 4.53 17.96
N ARG A 71 -0.64 5.58 17.50
CA ARG A 71 -0.67 5.98 16.09
C ARG A 71 0.70 6.38 15.59
N THR A 72 1.42 7.20 16.36
CA THR A 72 2.68 7.81 15.91
C THR A 72 3.80 6.77 15.74
N PRO A 73 4.02 5.85 16.69
CA PRO A 73 4.96 4.75 16.50
C PRO A 73 4.61 3.85 15.31
N LEU A 74 3.32 3.52 15.13
CA LEU A 74 2.91 2.71 13.97
C LEU A 74 3.16 3.45 12.65
N ALA A 75 2.82 4.73 12.57
CA ALA A 75 3.07 5.55 11.39
C ALA A 75 4.57 5.64 11.06
N HIS A 76 5.42 5.80 12.09
CA HIS A 76 6.87 5.81 11.93
C HIS A 76 7.38 4.48 11.35
N GLN A 77 6.94 3.35 11.89
CA GLN A 77 7.29 2.03 11.37
C GLN A 77 6.85 1.83 9.92
N LEU A 78 5.64 2.27 9.57
CA LEU A 78 5.13 2.17 8.20
C LEU A 78 5.94 2.99 7.20
N VAL A 79 6.29 4.24 7.55
CA VAL A 79 7.13 5.09 6.71
C VAL A 79 8.53 4.50 6.55
N LEU A 80 9.15 4.05 7.65
CA LEU A 80 10.47 3.42 7.60
C LEU A 80 10.47 2.15 6.75
N LEU A 81 9.43 1.31 6.89
CA LEU A 81 9.27 0.10 6.08
C LEU A 81 9.14 0.44 4.59
N LYS A 82 8.34 1.46 4.26
CA LYS A 82 8.18 1.93 2.88
C LYS A 82 9.51 2.37 2.27
N ILE A 83 10.28 3.19 2.99
CA ILE A 83 11.59 3.68 2.54
C ILE A 83 12.57 2.52 2.33
N LYS A 84 12.61 1.55 3.26
CA LYS A 84 13.45 0.35 3.12
C LYS A 84 13.04 -0.51 1.92
N ALA A 85 11.75 -0.63 1.64
CA ALA A 85 11.26 -1.36 0.47
C ALA A 85 11.64 -0.66 -0.85
N GLN A 86 11.52 0.68 -0.90
CA GLN A 86 11.98 1.50 -2.03
C GLN A 86 13.48 1.33 -2.26
N HIS A 87 14.29 1.41 -1.19
CA HIS A 87 15.73 1.17 -1.26
C HIS A 87 16.06 -0.21 -1.83
N SER A 88 15.45 -1.27 -1.28
CA SER A 88 15.65 -2.64 -1.77
C SER A 88 15.28 -2.80 -3.25
N MET A 89 14.22 -2.13 -3.70
CA MET A 89 13.82 -2.13 -5.10
C MET A 89 14.85 -1.41 -6.00
N LEU A 90 15.34 -0.24 -5.59
CA LEU A 90 16.38 0.47 -6.35
C LEU A 90 17.71 -0.29 -6.36
N GLN A 91 18.05 -1.00 -5.30
CA GLN A 91 19.26 -1.84 -5.26
C GLN A 91 19.18 -2.97 -6.30
N LYS A 92 18.01 -3.61 -6.43
CA LYS A 92 17.75 -4.60 -7.48
C LYS A 92 17.82 -3.95 -8.87
N ALA A 93 17.25 -2.76 -9.05
CA ALA A 93 17.31 -2.03 -10.32
C ALA A 93 18.77 -1.69 -10.70
N LEU A 94 19.59 -1.23 -9.75
CA LEU A 94 21.00 -0.91 -9.95
C LEU A 94 21.80 -2.11 -10.47
N SER A 95 21.50 -3.31 -9.96
CA SER A 95 22.14 -4.55 -10.44
C SER A 95 21.75 -4.94 -11.87
N ALA A 96 20.54 -4.54 -12.31
CA ALA A 96 20.01 -4.89 -13.62
C ALA A 96 20.20 -3.80 -14.68
N ARG A 97 20.48 -2.55 -14.27
CA ARG A 97 20.48 -1.34 -15.11
C ARG A 97 21.75 -0.54 -14.92
N ALA A 98 22.86 -1.05 -15.44
CA ALA A 98 24.16 -0.36 -15.40
C ALA A 98 24.12 1.01 -16.12
N ASP A 99 23.22 1.18 -17.09
CA ASP A 99 22.94 2.43 -17.80
C ASP A 99 22.44 3.55 -16.87
N LEU A 100 21.80 3.20 -15.75
CA LEU A 100 21.24 4.14 -14.78
C LEU A 100 22.06 4.19 -13.48
N ARG A 101 23.32 3.74 -13.49
CA ARG A 101 24.14 3.60 -12.28
C ARG A 101 24.24 4.89 -11.46
N HIS A 102 24.49 6.03 -12.12
CA HIS A 102 24.64 7.30 -11.42
C HIS A 102 23.34 7.75 -10.73
N PRO A 103 22.19 7.94 -11.42
CA PRO A 103 20.97 8.36 -10.75
C PRO A 103 20.48 7.37 -9.69
N LEU A 104 20.62 6.06 -9.90
CA LEU A 104 20.22 5.05 -8.93
C LEU A 104 21.10 5.05 -7.67
N THR A 105 22.41 5.24 -7.82
CA THR A 105 23.32 5.33 -6.66
C THR A 105 23.00 6.57 -5.83
N THR A 106 22.76 7.72 -6.48
CA THR A 106 22.36 8.95 -5.81
C THR A 106 21.03 8.79 -5.07
N ALA A 107 20.03 8.17 -5.70
CA ALA A 107 18.74 7.91 -5.07
C ALA A 107 18.87 6.99 -3.85
N LEU A 108 19.67 5.92 -3.94
CA LEU A 108 19.95 5.01 -2.82
C LEU A 108 20.62 5.73 -1.63
N GLN A 109 21.60 6.59 -1.91
CA GLN A 109 22.26 7.41 -0.87
C GLN A 109 21.27 8.35 -0.19
N ASN A 110 20.42 9.03 -0.96
CA ASN A 110 19.40 9.92 -0.42
C ASN A 110 18.37 9.16 0.44
N LEU A 111 17.89 8.00 -0.02
CA LEU A 111 16.96 7.18 0.76
C LEU A 111 17.58 6.68 2.08
N ASN A 112 18.86 6.32 2.07
CA ASN A 112 19.60 5.97 3.28
C ASN A 112 19.65 7.15 4.26
N ASN A 113 20.07 8.33 3.79
CA ASN A 113 20.13 9.53 4.63
C ASN A 113 18.77 9.88 5.26
N ILE A 114 17.67 9.73 4.49
CA ILE A 114 16.31 9.93 4.99
C ILE A 114 15.96 8.89 6.06
N ALA A 115 16.28 7.61 5.81
CA ALA A 115 16.02 6.52 6.75
C ALA A 115 16.83 6.65 8.06
N ASP A 116 18.07 7.13 7.98
CA ASP A 116 18.96 7.34 9.11
C ASP A 116 18.43 8.49 9.99
N ARG A 117 18.09 9.64 9.39
CA ARG A 117 17.43 10.75 10.11
C ARG A 117 16.13 10.32 10.78
N LEU A 118 15.32 9.52 10.08
CA LEU A 118 14.07 9.00 10.62
C LEU A 118 14.31 8.09 11.84
N GLN A 119 15.43 7.37 11.89
CA GLN A 119 15.81 6.51 13.02
C GLN A 119 16.44 7.28 14.18
N GLU A 120 17.33 8.23 13.92
CA GLU A 120 18.01 9.06 14.94
C GLU A 120 17.03 9.87 15.80
N GLU A 121 15.94 10.34 15.19
CA GLU A 121 14.92 11.15 15.85
C GLU A 121 13.71 10.33 16.35
N SER A 122 13.90 9.01 16.54
CA SER A 122 12.84 8.10 17.01
C SER A 122 12.19 8.62 18.30
N GLY A 123 10.87 8.82 18.28
CA GLY A 123 10.08 9.34 19.40
C GLY A 123 9.88 10.86 19.44
N LYS A 124 10.53 11.64 18.56
CA LYS A 124 10.32 13.09 18.43
C LYS A 124 9.43 13.49 17.25
N HIS A 125 9.02 12.51 16.44
CA HIS A 125 8.26 12.74 15.22
C HIS A 125 6.79 12.95 15.46
N THR A 126 6.21 13.90 14.72
CA THR A 126 4.75 14.05 14.59
C THR A 126 4.27 13.41 13.29
N VAL A 127 2.99 13.05 13.19
CA VAL A 127 2.42 12.50 11.94
C VAL A 127 2.67 13.42 10.73
N PRO A 128 2.54 14.77 10.82
CA PRO A 128 2.93 15.67 9.73
C PRO A 128 4.42 15.57 9.35
N SER A 129 5.33 15.49 10.33
CA SER A 129 6.77 15.31 10.07
C SER A 129 7.03 14.01 9.29
N LEU A 130 6.40 12.90 9.73
CA LEU A 130 6.50 11.59 9.07
C LEU A 130 6.03 11.64 7.61
N ARG A 131 4.97 12.41 7.30
CA ARG A 131 4.54 12.65 5.91
C ARG A 131 5.58 13.42 5.10
N GLY A 132 6.28 14.37 5.72
CA GLY A 132 7.41 15.08 5.10
C GLY A 132 8.53 14.12 4.69
N PHE A 133 8.94 13.22 5.58
CA PHE A 133 9.93 12.18 5.27
C PHE A 133 9.46 11.23 4.17
N GLU A 134 8.19 10.81 4.21
CA GLU A 134 7.59 9.94 3.19
C GLU A 134 7.54 10.61 1.82
N GLY A 135 7.14 11.89 1.75
CA GLY A 135 7.12 12.66 0.51
C GLY A 135 8.53 12.90 -0.04
N ALA A 136 9.50 13.22 0.81
CA ALA A 136 10.91 13.38 0.40
C ALA A 136 11.47 12.07 -0.17
N ALA A 137 11.19 10.93 0.45
CA ALA A 137 11.59 9.63 -0.07
C ALA A 137 10.91 9.31 -1.41
N ALA A 138 9.60 9.59 -1.54
CA ALA A 138 8.85 9.38 -2.77
C ALA A 138 9.31 10.27 -3.93
N ALA A 139 9.83 11.46 -3.66
CA ALA A 139 10.37 12.35 -4.71
C ALA A 139 11.74 11.88 -5.24
N VAL A 140 12.50 11.14 -4.42
CA VAL A 140 13.82 10.60 -4.76
C VAL A 140 13.73 9.25 -5.47
N TYR A 141 12.74 8.43 -5.09
CA TYR A 141 12.49 7.10 -5.62
C TYR A 141 11.89 7.12 -7.03
#